data_AF-A0A352DN32-F1
#
_entry.id   AF-A0A352DN32-F1
#
_cell.length_a   1.000
_cell.length_b   1.000
_cell.length_c   1.000
_cell.angle_alpha   90.00
_cell.angle_beta   90.00
_cell.angle_gamma   90.00
#
_symmetry.space_group_name_H-M   'P 1'
#
loop_
_entity.id
_entity.type
_entity.pdbx_description
1 polymer ?
#
loop_
_entity_poly.entity_id
_entity_poly.type
_entity_poly.pdbx_seq_one_letter_code
_entity_poly.pdbx_strand_id
1 'polypeptide(L)'
;MKTRSILRLAAFAVILGILGYFTAVFANGLYISGTGHIIDTSEADNVIADGSDFTGLVRLIGDSFNSFLGFVILLISFTFITAVSVIFNTIFRFTAFRKSTVTDITEVNAAKYLFIGITAAAVAVSLLLTRFTCIIPVILYTGIWVLFTAMISYLPLKERCREGEPAEK
;
A
#
# COMPACT_ATOMS: atom_id res chain seq x y z
N MET A 1 29.65 -16.27 0.18
CA MET A 1 29.07 -14.94 0.48
C MET A 1 27.97 -14.53 -0.50
N LYS A 2 28.17 -14.63 -1.84
CA LYS A 2 27.18 -14.23 -2.86
C LYS A 2 25.78 -14.85 -2.74
N THR A 3 25.66 -16.15 -2.48
CA THR A 3 24.34 -16.83 -2.46
C THR A 3 23.40 -16.31 -1.37
N ARG A 4 23.92 -15.93 -0.20
CA ARG A 4 23.10 -15.38 0.90
C ARG A 4 22.62 -13.95 0.60
N SER A 5 23.45 -13.13 -0.04
CA SER A 5 23.08 -11.78 -0.51
C SER A 5 21.97 -11.85 -1.57
N ILE A 6 22.10 -12.75 -2.55
CA ILE A 6 21.07 -12.99 -3.57
C ILE A 6 19.75 -13.43 -2.93
N LEU A 7 19.80 -14.35 -1.96
CA LEU A 7 18.59 -14.81 -1.26
C LEU A 7 17.88 -13.67 -0.50
N ARG A 8 18.64 -12.75 0.12
CA ARG A 8 18.08 -11.57 0.78
C ARG A 8 17.42 -10.62 -0.22
N LEU A 9 18.07 -10.34 -1.34
CA LEU A 9 17.50 -9.51 -2.40
C LEU A 9 16.24 -10.13 -2.99
N ALA A 10 16.23 -11.45 -3.19
CA ALA A 10 15.05 -12.18 -3.66
C ALA A 10 13.90 -12.10 -2.66
N ALA A 11 14.17 -12.34 -1.37
CA ALA A 11 13.16 -12.21 -0.32
C ALA A 11 12.63 -10.76 -0.20
N PHE A 12 13.51 -9.77 -0.35
CA PHE A 12 13.12 -8.36 -0.38
C PHE A 12 12.20 -8.06 -1.56
N ALA A 13 12.57 -8.52 -2.77
CA ALA A 13 11.74 -8.35 -3.97
C ALA A 13 10.37 -9.02 -3.83
N VAL A 14 10.30 -10.22 -3.24
CA VAL A 14 9.03 -10.92 -2.97
C VAL A 14 8.14 -10.11 -2.03
N ILE A 15 8.70 -9.55 -0.96
CA ILE A 15 7.94 -8.72 -0.02
C ILE A 15 7.39 -7.48 -0.72
N LEU A 16 8.22 -6.78 -1.50
CA LEU A 16 7.79 -5.64 -2.29
C LEU A 16 6.67 -6.00 -3.27
N GLY A 17 6.80 -7.15 -3.94
CA GLY A 17 5.79 -7.68 -4.84
C GLY A 17 4.45 -7.94 -4.14
N ILE A 18 4.48 -8.56 -2.94
CA ILE A 18 3.28 -8.81 -2.13
C ILE A 18 2.63 -7.49 -1.70
N LEU A 19 3.42 -6.50 -1.24
CA LEU A 19 2.90 -5.20 -0.81
C LEU A 19 2.32 -4.39 -1.99
N GLY A 20 2.99 -4.43 -3.13
CA GLY A 20 2.50 -3.85 -4.39
C GLY A 20 1.21 -4.51 -4.87
N TYR A 21 1.12 -5.84 -4.77
CA TYR A 21 -0.09 -6.61 -5.09
C TYR A 21 -1.27 -6.17 -4.22
N PHE A 22 -1.10 -6.08 -2.90
CA PHE A 22 -2.18 -5.62 -2.01
C PHE A 22 -2.64 -4.21 -2.36
N THR A 23 -1.72 -3.30 -2.68
CA THR A 23 -2.06 -1.94 -3.12
C THR A 23 -2.96 -1.95 -4.35
N ALA A 24 -2.61 -2.75 -5.36
CA ALA A 24 -3.40 -2.89 -6.58
C ALA A 24 -4.79 -3.49 -6.31
N VAL A 25 -4.85 -4.54 -5.46
CA VAL A 25 -6.11 -5.20 -5.09
C VAL A 25 -7.05 -4.25 -4.35
N PHE A 26 -6.55 -3.53 -3.33
CA PHE A 26 -7.39 -2.61 -2.55
C PHE A 26 -7.83 -1.39 -3.37
N ALA A 27 -6.94 -0.84 -4.21
CA ALA A 27 -7.30 0.24 -5.10
C ALA A 27 -8.36 -0.17 -6.13
N ASN A 28 -8.22 -1.36 -6.73
CA ASN A 28 -9.20 -1.90 -7.66
C ASN A 28 -10.52 -2.25 -6.96
N GLY A 29 -10.46 -2.79 -5.74
CA GLY A 29 -11.64 -3.04 -4.91
C GLY A 29 -12.44 -1.76 -4.65
N LEU A 30 -11.75 -0.68 -4.27
CA LEU A 30 -12.39 0.63 -4.11
C LEU A 30 -12.96 1.18 -5.42
N TYR A 31 -12.29 0.97 -6.55
CA TYR A 31 -12.81 1.38 -7.85
C TYR A 31 -14.14 0.68 -8.16
N ILE A 32 -14.18 -0.65 -8.02
CA ILE A 32 -15.38 -1.45 -8.27
C ILE A 32 -16.50 -1.09 -7.28
N SER A 33 -16.18 -0.96 -5.98
CA SER A 33 -17.15 -0.55 -4.96
C SER A 33 -17.63 0.88 -5.15
N GLY A 34 -16.78 1.80 -5.62
CA GLY A 34 -17.16 3.18 -5.92
C GLY A 34 -18.11 3.31 -7.12
N THR A 35 -18.13 2.31 -8.00
CA THR A 35 -19.11 2.20 -9.10
C THR A 35 -20.41 1.52 -8.70
N GLY A 36 -20.50 0.93 -7.50
CA GLY A 36 -21.70 0.27 -6.98
C GLY A 36 -22.18 0.94 -5.71
N HIS A 37 -23.24 1.74 -5.79
CA HIS A 37 -23.89 2.26 -4.58
C HIS A 37 -24.50 1.10 -3.79
N ILE A 38 -24.20 1.01 -2.49
CA ILE A 38 -24.72 -0.05 -1.61
C ILE A 38 -26.19 0.22 -1.29
N ILE A 39 -26.53 1.50 -1.08
CA ILE A 39 -27.90 2.00 -1.02
C ILE A 39 -28.19 2.68 -2.34
N ASP A 40 -29.11 2.11 -3.11
CA ASP A 40 -29.58 2.73 -4.34
C ASP A 40 -30.51 3.91 -4.00
N THR A 41 -30.00 5.13 -4.18
CA THR A 41 -30.74 6.38 -4.00
C THR A 41 -31.38 6.86 -5.32
N SER A 42 -31.12 6.16 -6.43
CA SER A 42 -31.63 6.53 -7.75
C SER A 42 -33.14 6.25 -7.88
N GLU A 43 -33.64 5.22 -7.21
CA GLU A 43 -35.07 4.89 -7.17
C GLU A 43 -35.89 5.75 -6.18
N ALA A 44 -35.22 6.56 -5.34
CA ALA A 44 -35.90 7.52 -4.47
C ALA A 44 -36.31 8.74 -5.29
N ASP A 45 -37.36 8.58 -6.11
CA ASP A 45 -38.06 9.65 -6.81
C ASP A 45 -39.43 9.88 -6.14
N ASN A 46 -39.74 11.14 -5.81
CA ASN A 46 -41.01 11.56 -5.19
C ASN A 46 -41.35 10.90 -3.85
N VAL A 47 -40.46 11.05 -2.87
CA VAL A 47 -40.80 10.71 -1.48
C VAL A 47 -41.59 11.86 -0.87
N ILE A 48 -42.92 11.75 -0.90
CA ILE A 48 -43.82 12.71 -0.27
C ILE A 48 -44.29 12.14 1.07
N ALA A 49 -44.05 12.88 2.15
CA ALA A 49 -44.60 12.58 3.46
C ALA A 49 -45.34 13.81 3.98
N ASP A 50 -46.59 13.62 4.41
CA ASP A 50 -47.45 14.67 4.96
C ASP A 50 -47.56 15.93 4.05
N GLY A 51 -47.67 15.70 2.74
CA GLY A 51 -47.77 16.76 1.73
C GLY A 51 -46.48 17.55 1.46
N SER A 52 -45.38 17.23 2.15
CA SER A 52 -44.05 17.82 1.94
C SER A 52 -43.13 16.87 1.16
N ASP A 53 -42.29 17.42 0.29
CA ASP A 53 -41.31 16.66 -0.49
C ASP A 53 -40.05 16.40 0.35
N PHE A 54 -39.80 15.13 0.66
CA PHE A 54 -38.63 14.63 1.40
C PHE A 54 -37.59 13.95 0.50
N THR A 55 -37.79 13.96 -0.83
CA THR A 55 -36.92 13.27 -1.79
C THR A 55 -35.45 13.66 -1.60
N GLY A 56 -35.16 14.96 -1.43
CA GLY A 56 -33.81 15.46 -1.20
C GLY A 56 -33.18 14.97 0.10
N LEU A 57 -33.99 14.83 1.17
CA LEU A 57 -33.53 14.33 2.47
C LEU A 57 -33.21 12.83 2.41
N VAL A 58 -34.03 12.04 1.74
CA VAL A 58 -33.81 10.60 1.56
C VAL A 58 -32.56 10.32 0.74
N ARG A 59 -32.37 11.06 -0.37
CA ARG A 59 -31.15 10.97 -1.19
C ARG A 59 -29.91 11.36 -0.40
N LEU A 60 -29.97 12.48 0.33
CA LEU A 60 -28.85 12.94 1.16
C LEU A 60 -28.46 11.90 2.23
N ILE A 61 -29.44 11.28 2.89
CA ILE A 61 -29.18 10.24 3.90
C ILE A 61 -28.53 9.01 3.26
N GLY A 62 -29.07 8.52 2.13
CA GLY A 62 -28.51 7.36 1.43
C GLY A 62 -27.10 7.61 0.89
N ASP A 63 -26.85 8.77 0.30
CA ASP A 63 -25.52 9.15 -0.20
C ASP A 63 -24.51 9.36 0.93
N SER A 64 -24.97 9.92 2.06
CA SER A 64 -24.15 10.06 3.28
C SER A 64 -23.76 8.68 3.83
N PHE A 65 -24.69 7.73 3.84
CA PHE A 65 -24.43 6.39 4.33
C PHE A 65 -23.50 5.60 3.38
N ASN A 66 -23.69 5.73 2.07
CA ASN A 66 -22.76 5.20 1.06
C ASN A 66 -21.34 5.76 1.25
N SER A 67 -21.22 7.07 1.47
CA SER A 67 -19.94 7.72 1.73
C SER A 67 -19.29 7.26 3.04
N PHE A 68 -20.09 7.10 4.10
CA PHE A 68 -19.63 6.57 5.38
C PHE A 68 -19.10 5.13 5.24
N LEU A 69 -19.82 4.26 4.54
CA LEU A 69 -19.36 2.90 4.26
C LEU A 69 -18.07 2.89 3.42
N GLY A 70 -17.98 3.75 2.41
CA GLY A 70 -16.75 3.94 1.63
C GLY A 70 -15.56 4.35 2.50
N PHE A 71 -15.77 5.26 3.46
CA PHE A 71 -14.75 5.67 4.42
C PHE A 71 -14.32 4.52 5.34
N VAL A 72 -15.27 3.72 5.85
CA VAL A 72 -14.96 2.55 6.69
C VAL A 72 -14.14 1.51 5.92
N ILE A 73 -14.49 1.21 4.67
CA ILE A 73 -13.73 0.29 3.81
C ILE A 73 -12.30 0.80 3.58
N LEU A 74 -12.15 2.11 3.35
CA LEU A 74 -10.85 2.74 3.20
C LEU A 74 -9.99 2.57 4.46
N LEU A 75 -10.58 2.78 5.65
CA LEU A 75 -9.90 2.66 6.94
C LEU A 75 -9.49 1.22 7.28
N ILE A 76 -10.34 0.23 6.97
CA ILE A 76 -10.01 -1.19 7.12
C ILE A 76 -8.83 -1.55 6.22
N SER A 77 -8.89 -1.15 4.94
CA SER A 77 -7.83 -1.41 3.95
C SER A 77 -6.51 -0.75 4.37
N PHE A 78 -6.58 0.49 4.87
CA PHE A 78 -5.42 1.22 5.41
C PHE A 78 -4.77 0.46 6.58
N THR A 79 -5.58 0.01 7.54
CA THR A 79 -5.11 -0.72 8.72
C THR A 79 -4.47 -2.05 8.33
N PHE A 80 -5.07 -2.76 7.37
CA PHE A 80 -4.56 -4.02 6.85
C PHE A 80 -3.21 -3.84 6.15
N ILE A 81 -3.08 -2.88 5.23
CA ILE A 81 -1.80 -2.60 4.54
C ILE A 81 -0.71 -2.25 5.55
N THR A 82 -1.05 -1.45 6.56
CA THR A 82 -0.13 -1.09 7.64
C THR A 82 0.36 -2.33 8.40
N ALA A 83 -0.57 -3.17 8.86
CA ALA A 83 -0.24 -4.39 9.60
C ALA A 83 0.63 -5.35 8.78
N VAL A 84 0.25 -5.61 7.53
CA VAL A 84 1.00 -6.47 6.60
C VAL A 84 2.40 -5.91 6.34
N SER A 85 2.51 -4.60 6.09
CA SER A 85 3.79 -3.92 5.89
C SER A 85 4.71 -4.09 7.09
N VAL A 86 4.20 -3.88 8.30
CA VAL A 86 4.97 -4.03 9.53
C VAL A 86 5.42 -5.48 9.71
N ILE A 87 4.51 -6.45 9.56
CA ILE A 87 4.80 -7.88 9.77
C ILE A 87 5.87 -8.36 8.80
N PHE A 88 5.68 -8.17 7.49
CA PHE A 88 6.62 -8.69 6.48
C PHE A 88 7.99 -8.02 6.58
N ASN A 89 8.05 -6.68 6.73
CA ASN A 89 9.32 -5.99 6.87
C ASN A 89 10.02 -6.36 8.19
N THR A 90 9.29 -6.61 9.27
CA THR A 90 9.87 -7.04 10.54
C THR A 90 10.44 -8.46 10.46
N ILE A 91 9.71 -9.40 9.85
CA ILE A 91 10.20 -10.77 9.58
C ILE A 91 11.47 -10.72 8.72
N PHE A 92 11.45 -9.92 7.66
CA PHE A 92 12.62 -9.69 6.83
C PHE A 92 13.78 -9.13 7.64
N ARG A 93 13.52 -8.16 8.51
CA ARG A 93 14.57 -7.56 9.32
C ARG A 93 15.25 -8.58 10.22
N PHE A 94 14.48 -9.43 10.89
CA PHE A 94 15.03 -10.47 11.78
C PHE A 94 15.81 -11.56 11.03
N THR A 95 15.37 -11.92 9.82
CA THR A 95 16.02 -12.97 9.03
C THR A 95 17.23 -12.48 8.25
N ALA A 96 17.18 -11.26 7.71
CA ALA A 96 18.21 -10.68 6.84
C ALA A 96 19.35 -9.96 7.60
N PHE A 97 19.09 -9.43 8.81
CA PHE A 97 20.05 -8.60 9.57
C PHE A 97 20.57 -9.24 10.86
N ARG A 98 20.98 -10.51 10.81
CA ARG A 98 21.69 -11.12 11.95
C ARG A 98 22.97 -10.32 12.27
N LYS A 99 23.39 -10.30 13.54
CA LYS A 99 24.49 -9.44 14.06
C LYS A 99 25.85 -9.64 13.36
N SER A 100 26.03 -10.73 12.62
CA SER A 100 27.27 -11.11 11.92
C SER A 100 27.26 -10.84 10.40
N THR A 101 26.24 -10.16 9.88
CA THR A 101 26.07 -10.03 8.42
C THR A 101 26.67 -8.72 7.91
N VAL A 102 27.77 -8.80 7.17
CA VAL A 102 28.35 -7.69 6.39
C VAL A 102 27.49 -7.46 5.15
N THR A 103 27.14 -6.21 4.88
CA THR A 103 26.34 -5.81 3.71
C THR A 103 27.26 -5.10 2.73
N ASP A 104 27.26 -5.56 1.48
CA ASP A 104 28.06 -4.96 0.42
C ASP A 104 27.31 -3.80 -0.25
N ILE A 105 28.03 -2.81 -0.77
CA ILE A 105 27.45 -1.62 -1.41
C ILE A 105 26.66 -1.97 -2.67
N THR A 106 27.07 -3.04 -3.35
CA THR A 106 26.37 -3.61 -4.51
C THR A 106 24.97 -4.11 -4.14
N GLU A 107 24.81 -4.69 -2.95
CA GLU A 107 23.53 -5.17 -2.44
C GLU A 107 22.59 -4.01 -2.07
N VAL A 108 23.13 -2.95 -1.47
CA VAL A 108 22.34 -1.74 -1.17
C VAL A 108 21.83 -1.08 -2.44
N ASN A 109 22.69 -0.96 -3.46
CA ASN A 109 22.32 -0.38 -4.75
C ASN A 109 21.28 -1.25 -5.46
N ALA A 110 21.46 -2.57 -5.48
CA ALA A 110 20.48 -3.49 -6.04
C ALA A 110 19.12 -3.39 -5.32
N ALA A 111 19.11 -3.36 -3.99
CA ALA A 111 17.91 -3.20 -3.19
C ALA A 111 17.20 -1.86 -3.48
N LYS A 112 17.95 -0.76 -3.66
CA LYS A 112 17.42 0.54 -4.05
C LYS A 112 16.72 0.49 -5.41
N TYR A 113 17.36 -0.10 -6.42
CA TYR A 113 16.77 -0.20 -7.76
C TYR A 113 15.54 -1.10 -7.78
N LEU A 114 15.56 -2.23 -7.05
CA LEU A 114 14.39 -3.09 -6.87
C LEU A 114 13.24 -2.35 -6.17
N PHE A 115 13.55 -1.60 -5.11
CA PHE A 115 12.57 -0.82 -4.36
C PHE A 115 11.87 0.20 -5.26
N ILE A 116 12.64 1.00 -6.01
CA ILE A 116 12.09 2.01 -6.92
C ILE A 116 11.31 1.33 -8.05
N GLY A 117 11.88 0.30 -8.68
CA GLY A 117 11.27 -0.39 -9.81
C GLY A 117 9.94 -1.04 -9.46
N ILE A 118 9.88 -1.75 -8.33
CA ILE A 118 8.64 -2.42 -7.90
C ILE A 118 7.61 -1.39 -7.42
N THR A 119 8.03 -0.32 -6.74
CA THR A 119 7.11 0.77 -6.36
C THR A 119 6.48 1.41 -7.59
N ALA A 120 7.30 1.76 -8.59
CA ALA A 120 6.82 2.35 -9.84
C ALA A 120 5.87 1.39 -10.59
N ALA A 121 6.22 0.11 -10.67
CA ALA A 121 5.38 -0.91 -11.28
C ALA A 121 4.04 -1.07 -10.54
N ALA A 122 4.06 -1.10 -9.21
CA ALA A 122 2.86 -1.21 -8.38
C ALA A 122 1.91 -0.02 -8.59
N VAL A 123 2.45 1.20 -8.63
CA VAL A 123 1.65 2.41 -8.93
C VAL A 123 1.09 2.35 -10.34
N ALA A 124 1.91 2.04 -11.35
CA ALA A 124 1.46 1.97 -12.73
C ALA A 124 0.34 0.92 -12.90
N VAL A 125 0.53 -0.29 -12.38
CA VAL A 125 -0.49 -1.35 -12.43
C VAL A 125 -1.76 -0.92 -11.72
N SER A 126 -1.66 -0.32 -10.53
CA SER A 126 -2.82 0.13 -9.76
C SER A 126 -3.60 1.24 -10.49
N LEU A 127 -2.91 2.19 -11.13
CA LEU A 127 -3.54 3.25 -11.91
C LEU A 127 -4.22 2.71 -13.17
N LEU A 128 -3.60 1.74 -13.85
CA LEU A 128 -4.19 1.09 -15.02
C LEU A 128 -5.46 0.31 -14.65
N LEU A 129 -5.43 -0.45 -13.56
CA LEU A 129 -6.60 -1.20 -13.08
C LEU A 129 -7.76 -0.27 -12.68
N THR A 130 -7.44 0.86 -12.07
CA THR A 130 -8.43 1.85 -11.62
C THR A 130 -8.78 2.89 -12.69
N ARG A 131 -8.31 2.74 -13.94
CA ARG A 131 -8.53 3.70 -15.04
C ARG A 131 -8.26 5.16 -14.65
N PHE A 132 -7.27 5.40 -13.79
CA PHE A 132 -6.91 6.71 -13.25
C PHE A 132 -8.01 7.43 -12.45
N THR A 133 -9.05 6.74 -11.97
CA THR A 133 -10.10 7.36 -11.13
C THR A 133 -9.75 7.33 -9.64
N CYS A 134 -8.99 6.34 -9.18
CA CYS A 134 -8.64 6.15 -7.76
C CYS A 134 -7.20 6.57 -7.42
N ILE A 135 -6.75 7.71 -7.94
CA ILE A 135 -5.37 8.19 -7.77
C ILE A 135 -5.02 8.40 -6.28
N ILE A 136 -5.91 9.04 -5.52
CA ILE A 136 -5.66 9.36 -4.10
C ILE A 136 -5.48 8.08 -3.27
N PRO A 137 -6.40 7.09 -3.30
CA PRO A 137 -6.19 5.82 -2.60
C PRO A 137 -4.91 5.10 -3.01
N VAL A 138 -4.57 5.09 -4.31
CA VAL A 138 -3.33 4.44 -4.81
C VAL A 138 -2.09 5.07 -4.19
N ILE A 139 -2.01 6.41 -4.16
CA ILE A 139 -0.89 7.13 -3.56
C ILE A 139 -0.81 6.86 -2.06
N LEU A 140 -1.93 6.90 -1.35
CA LEU A 140 -1.96 6.66 0.10
C LEU A 140 -1.50 5.24 0.44
N TYR A 141 -2.09 4.24 -0.22
CA TYR A 141 -1.74 2.83 0.00
C TYR A 141 -0.29 2.54 -0.35
N THR A 142 0.20 3.08 -1.47
CA THR A 142 1.60 2.95 -1.85
C THR A 142 2.52 3.61 -0.84
N GLY A 143 2.20 4.85 -0.43
CA GLY A 143 3.01 5.63 0.50
C GLY A 143 3.21 4.94 1.85
N ILE A 144 2.18 4.27 2.37
CA ILE A 144 2.25 3.55 3.65
C ILE A 144 3.32 2.47 3.60
N TRP A 145 3.20 1.52 2.66
CA TRP A 145 4.10 0.38 2.65
C TRP A 145 5.52 0.80 2.23
N VAL A 146 5.65 1.78 1.34
CA VAL A 146 6.94 2.41 0.98
C VAL A 146 7.61 3.00 2.22
N LEU A 147 6.88 3.73 3.06
CA LEU A 147 7.40 4.33 4.28
C LEU A 147 7.87 3.26 5.28
N PHE A 148 7.06 2.23 5.53
CA PHE A 148 7.45 1.14 6.43
C PHE A 148 8.63 0.34 5.90
N THR A 149 8.68 0.05 4.61
CA THR A 149 9.82 -0.63 3.99
C THR A 149 11.09 0.21 4.04
N ALA A 150 10.98 1.52 3.81
CA ALA A 150 12.11 2.43 3.95
C ALA A 150 12.66 2.42 5.38
N MET A 151 11.78 2.55 6.38
CA MET A 151 12.16 2.63 7.80
C MET A 151 12.69 1.32 8.38
N ILE A 152 12.03 0.19 8.10
CA ILE A 152 12.31 -1.09 8.78
C ILE A 152 13.38 -1.89 8.03
N SER A 153 13.45 -1.78 6.71
CA SER A 153 14.29 -2.65 5.86
C SER A 153 15.43 -1.88 5.20
N TYR A 154 15.15 -0.79 4.48
CA TYR A 154 16.15 -0.12 3.63
C TYR A 154 17.13 0.75 4.42
N LEU A 155 16.66 1.59 5.35
CA LEU A 155 17.53 2.46 6.15
C LEU A 155 18.54 1.63 6.99
N PRO A 156 18.12 0.57 7.71
CA PRO A 156 19.07 -0.28 8.43
C PRO A 156 20.08 -1.01 7.52
N LEU A 157 19.67 -1.37 6.29
CA LEU A 157 20.59 -1.94 5.29
C LEU A 157 21.69 -0.95 4.92
N LYS A 158 21.30 0.32 4.71
CA LYS A 158 22.22 1.41 4.36
C LYS A 158 23.16 1.76 5.51
N GLU A 159 22.66 1.82 6.75
CA GLU A 159 23.46 2.10 7.94
C GLU A 159 24.54 1.04 8.15
N ARG A 160 24.21 -0.24 8.03
CA ARG A 160 25.19 -1.33 8.17
C ARG A 160 26.25 -1.39 7.07
N CYS A 161 25.92 -0.91 5.87
CA CYS A 161 26.92 -0.75 4.81
C CYS A 161 27.95 0.31 5.20
N ARG A 162 27.51 1.42 5.81
CA ARG A 162 28.39 2.49 6.30
C ARG A 162 29.25 2.06 7.50
N GLU A 163 28.69 1.29 8.42
CA GLU A 163 29.45 0.76 9.58
C GLU A 163 30.48 -0.31 9.18
N GLY A 164 30.25 -1.00 8.06
CA GLY A 164 31.16 -2.02 7.50
C GLY A 164 32.25 -1.46 6.58
N GLU A 165 32.18 -0.18 6.21
CA GLU A 165 33.27 0.51 5.52
C GLU A 165 34.42 0.73 6.51
N PRO A 166 35.65 0.25 6.25
CA PRO A 166 36.79 0.68 7.04
C PRO A 166 36.87 2.20 6.92
N ALA A 167 36.92 2.90 8.07
CA ALA A 167 37.16 4.33 8.11
C ALA A 167 38.38 4.63 7.23
N GLU A 168 38.15 5.26 6.08
CA GLU A 168 39.24 5.74 5.23
C GLU A 168 40.15 6.62 6.11
N LYS A 169 41.38 6.15 6.29
CA LYS A 169 42.50 6.91 6.83
C LYS A 169 43.20 7.62 5.68
#